data_AF-A0A949FIH4-F1
#
_entry.id   AF-A0A949FIH4-F1
#
_cell.length_a   1.000
_cell.length_b   1.000
_cell.length_c   1.000
_cell.angle_alpha   90.00
_cell.angle_beta   90.00
_cell.angle_gamma   90.00
#
_symmetry.space_group_name_H-M   'P 1'
#
loop_
_entity.id
_entity.type
_entity.pdbx_description
1 polymer ?
#
loop_
_entity_poly.entity_id
_entity_poly.type
_entity_poly.pdbx_seq_one_letter_code
_entity_poly.pdbx_strand_id
1 'polypeptide(L)'
;MMRCANEKTFRAAIAKGRRHLCDASPELAVWIPQCGKCTWDVNWERSIFEALVRAIAHQQLHANAANAILARLIDAFPRREFPSPQQIAKSPLTELKAMGFSMSKVLAIQGIAAAALARKIPNREQCEKMSDED
;
A
#
# COMPACT_ATOMS: atom_id res chain seq x y z
N MET A 1 1.89 -0.72 21.80
CA MET A 1 3.37 -0.77 21.95
C MET A 1 4.10 -1.04 20.63
N MET A 2 3.65 -1.97 19.78
CA MET A 2 4.32 -2.35 18.52
C MET A 2 4.48 -1.20 17.50
N ARG A 3 3.47 -0.32 17.34
CA ARG A 3 3.51 0.84 16.42
C ARG A 3 4.64 1.83 16.71
N CYS A 4 4.84 2.20 17.99
CA CYS A 4 5.87 3.15 18.40
C CYS A 4 7.29 2.59 18.20
N ALA A 5 7.48 1.28 18.44
CA ALA A 5 8.75 0.60 18.19
C ALA A 5 9.07 0.55 16.68
N ASN A 6 8.10 0.16 15.84
CA ASN A 6 8.28 0.10 14.39
C ASN A 6 8.56 1.48 13.79
N GLU A 7 7.88 2.52 14.26
CA GLU A 7 8.10 3.89 13.80
C GLU A 7 9.52 4.39 14.14
N LYS A 8 10.01 4.17 15.37
CA LYS A 8 11.38 4.54 15.76
C LYS A 8 12.42 3.81 14.91
N THR A 9 12.25 2.49 14.74
CA THR A 9 13.15 1.67 13.91
C THR A 9 13.14 2.14 12.45
N PHE A 10 11.96 2.44 11.89
CA PHE A 10 11.84 2.94 10.53
C PHE A 10 12.51 4.30 10.34
N ARG A 11 12.35 5.24 11.28
CA ARG A 11 13.03 6.55 11.24
C ARG A 11 14.55 6.40 11.31
N ALA A 12 15.05 5.50 12.15
CA ALA A 12 16.47 5.18 12.21
C ALA A 12 16.99 4.56 10.89
N ALA A 13 16.21 3.69 10.25
CA ALA A 13 16.52 3.10 8.96
C ALA A 13 16.59 4.15 7.84
N ILE A 14 15.63 5.10 7.78
CA ILE A 14 15.67 6.23 6.84
C ILE A 14 16.93 7.08 7.05
N ALA A 15 17.29 7.38 8.30
CA ALA A 15 18.51 8.15 8.59
C ALA A 15 19.79 7.40 8.19
N LYS A 16 19.83 6.07 8.39
CA LYS A 16 20.93 5.20 7.94
C LYS A 16 21.02 5.16 6.41
N GLY A 17 19.91 4.95 5.72
CA GLY A 17 19.84 4.93 4.26
C GLY A 17 20.29 6.26 3.65
N ARG A 18 19.85 7.40 4.23
CA ARG A 18 20.31 8.72 3.81
C ARG A 18 21.84 8.86 3.88
N ARG A 19 22.45 8.48 5.00
CA ARG A 19 23.93 8.52 5.15
C ARG A 19 24.59 7.63 4.11
N HIS A 20 24.13 6.38 3.98
CA HIS A 20 24.68 5.43 3.03
C HIS A 20 24.65 5.95 1.58
N LEU A 21 23.54 6.57 1.15
CA LEU A 21 23.44 7.16 -0.19
C LEU A 21 24.39 8.35 -0.39
N CYS A 22 24.54 9.23 0.61
CA CYS A 22 25.50 10.33 0.56
C CYS A 22 26.96 9.83 0.52
N ASP A 23 27.28 8.79 1.29
CA ASP A 23 28.63 8.23 1.34
C ASP A 23 28.99 7.49 0.05
N ALA A 24 27.99 6.86 -0.61
CA ALA A 24 28.19 6.07 -1.82
C ALA A 24 28.16 6.88 -3.13
N SER A 25 27.52 8.06 -3.16
CA SER A 25 27.42 8.89 -4.37
C SER A 25 27.61 10.38 -4.06
N PRO A 26 28.67 11.01 -4.59
CA PRO A 26 28.88 12.46 -4.49
C PRO A 26 27.72 13.28 -5.07
N GLU A 27 27.09 12.81 -6.14
CA GLU A 27 25.94 13.48 -6.76
C GLU A 27 24.74 13.48 -5.81
N LEU A 28 24.43 12.32 -5.21
CA LEU A 28 23.36 12.22 -4.21
C LEU A 28 23.68 13.02 -2.95
N ALA A 29 24.94 13.13 -2.55
CA ALA A 29 25.35 13.96 -1.42
C ALA A 29 25.02 15.45 -1.62
N VAL A 30 25.08 15.94 -2.87
CA VAL A 30 24.69 17.31 -3.23
C VAL A 30 23.17 17.47 -3.34
N TRP A 31 22.47 16.47 -3.90
CA TRP A 31 21.03 16.57 -4.18
C TRP A 31 20.13 16.31 -2.97
N ILE A 32 20.43 15.29 -2.15
CA ILE A 32 19.57 14.86 -1.04
C ILE A 32 19.25 16.01 -0.04
N PRO A 33 20.19 16.88 0.35
CA PRO A 33 19.88 18.01 1.24
C PRO A 33 18.84 18.98 0.65
N GLN A 34 18.79 19.13 -0.68
CA GLN A 34 17.87 20.03 -1.37
C GLN A 34 16.43 19.51 -1.38
N CYS A 35 16.24 18.18 -1.35
CA CYS A 35 14.93 17.55 -1.22
C CYS A 35 14.30 17.75 0.18
N GLY A 36 15.10 18.19 1.16
CA GLY A 36 14.67 18.36 2.55
C GLY A 36 14.52 17.04 3.32
N LYS A 37 13.84 17.10 4.46
CA LYS A 37 13.61 15.94 5.32
C LYS A 37 12.71 14.93 4.60
N CYS A 38 13.14 13.66 4.53
CA CYS A 38 12.28 12.57 4.07
C CYS A 38 11.03 12.46 4.96
N THR A 39 9.86 12.73 4.37
CA THR A 39 8.55 12.69 5.03
C THR A 39 7.82 11.37 4.85
N TRP A 40 8.47 10.35 4.26
CA TRP A 40 7.87 9.04 4.06
C TRP A 40 7.34 8.48 5.37
N ASP A 41 6.07 8.11 5.41
CA ASP A 41 5.43 7.46 6.54
C ASP A 41 4.76 6.16 6.12
N VAL A 42 4.71 5.20 7.06
CA VAL A 42 4.15 3.87 6.83
C VAL A 42 2.93 3.71 7.72
N ASN A 43 1.79 3.39 7.12
CA ASN A 43 0.61 3.01 7.88
C ASN A 43 0.74 1.54 8.34
N TRP A 44 1.19 1.35 9.57
CA TRP A 44 1.40 0.04 10.19
C TRP A 44 0.11 -0.73 10.50
N GLU A 45 -1.02 -0.04 10.60
CA GLU A 45 -2.34 -0.63 10.88
C GLU A 45 -3.02 -1.15 9.60
N ARG A 46 -2.48 -0.77 8.43
CA ARG A 46 -2.98 -1.26 7.14
C ARG A 46 -2.76 -2.76 7.02
N SER A 47 -3.85 -3.47 6.70
CA SER A 47 -3.80 -4.90 6.38
C SER A 47 -3.05 -5.16 5.06
N ILE A 48 -2.47 -6.35 4.91
CA ILE A 48 -1.81 -6.76 3.65
C ILE A 48 -2.79 -6.75 2.48
N PHE A 49 -4.03 -7.21 2.70
CA PHE A 49 -5.10 -7.12 1.72
C PHE A 49 -5.33 -5.68 1.21
N GLU A 50 -5.51 -4.73 2.14
CA GLU A 50 -5.69 -3.32 1.77
C GLU A 50 -4.46 -2.77 1.03
N ALA A 51 -3.26 -3.10 1.50
CA ALA A 51 -2.02 -2.67 0.85
C ALA A 51 -1.94 -3.14 -0.60
N LEU A 52 -2.29 -4.40 -0.87
CA LEU A 52 -2.28 -4.96 -2.22
C LEU A 52 -3.33 -4.30 -3.12
N VAL A 53 -4.56 -4.09 -2.63
CA VAL A 53 -5.61 -3.41 -3.42
C VAL A 53 -5.21 -1.97 -3.73
N ARG A 54 -4.62 -1.25 -2.77
CA ARG A 54 -4.10 0.11 -3.01
C ARG A 54 -2.95 0.10 -4.02
N ALA A 55 -2.06 -0.89 -3.97
CA ALA A 55 -0.98 -1.04 -4.96
C ALA A 55 -1.56 -1.23 -6.37
N ILE A 56 -2.55 -2.13 -6.54
CA ILE A 56 -3.25 -2.31 -7.82
C ILE A 56 -3.89 -1.01 -8.30
N ALA A 57 -4.54 -0.26 -7.40
CA ALA A 57 -5.15 1.01 -7.76
C ALA A 57 -4.14 1.99 -8.38
N HIS A 58 -2.92 2.06 -7.81
CA HIS A 58 -1.84 2.96 -8.25
C HIS A 58 -1.09 2.52 -9.50
N GLN A 59 -1.24 1.27 -9.95
CA GLN A 59 -0.57 0.81 -11.17
C GLN A 59 -1.00 1.65 -12.39
N GLN A 60 -0.02 2.12 -13.17
CA GLN A 60 -0.26 2.85 -14.44
C GLN A 60 -1.14 4.12 -14.29
N LEU A 61 -1.19 4.73 -13.10
CA LEU A 61 -1.91 5.98 -12.83
C LEU A 61 -1.05 6.94 -12.00
N HIS A 62 -1.28 8.25 -12.16
CA HIS A 62 -0.74 9.23 -11.23
C HIS A 62 -1.46 9.14 -9.88
N ALA A 63 -0.77 9.54 -8.80
CA ALA A 63 -1.25 9.37 -7.42
C ALA A 63 -2.65 9.95 -7.18
N ASN A 64 -2.94 11.15 -7.69
CA ASN A 64 -4.25 11.79 -7.49
C ASN A 64 -5.42 10.99 -8.08
N ALA A 65 -5.25 10.37 -9.25
CA ALA A 65 -6.30 9.56 -9.87
C ALA A 65 -6.56 8.28 -9.07
N ALA A 66 -5.49 7.59 -8.65
CA ALA A 66 -5.60 6.41 -7.81
C ALA A 66 -6.26 6.72 -6.46
N ASN A 67 -5.90 7.85 -5.83
CA ASN A 67 -6.52 8.31 -4.59
C ASN A 67 -8.01 8.63 -4.76
N ALA A 68 -8.40 9.27 -5.87
CA ALA A 68 -9.81 9.57 -6.15
C ALA A 68 -10.65 8.29 -6.40
N ILE A 69 -10.07 7.26 -7.02
CA ILE A 69 -10.70 5.95 -7.18
C ILE A 69 -10.87 5.27 -5.80
N LEU A 70 -9.81 5.26 -4.99
CA LEU A 70 -9.83 4.66 -3.66
C LEU A 70 -10.80 5.38 -2.71
N ALA A 71 -10.93 6.70 -2.80
CA ALA A 71 -11.90 7.47 -2.04
C ALA A 71 -13.33 7.05 -2.38
N ARG A 72 -13.68 6.99 -3.69
CA ARG A 72 -15.00 6.51 -4.14
C ARG A 72 -15.29 5.08 -3.69
N LEU A 73 -14.27 4.21 -3.71
CA LEU A 73 -14.41 2.85 -3.18
C LEU A 73 -14.77 2.86 -1.70
N ILE A 74 -14.05 3.62 -0.87
CA ILE A 74 -14.30 3.71 0.58
C ILE A 74 -15.66 4.33 0.87
N ASP A 75 -16.04 5.39 0.15
CA ASP A 75 -17.30 6.10 0.32
C ASP A 75 -18.53 5.25 -0.04
N ALA A 76 -18.35 4.22 -0.86
CA ALA A 76 -19.42 3.29 -1.22
C ALA A 76 -19.81 2.33 -0.08
N PHE A 77 -19.04 2.25 1.02
CA PHE A 77 -19.32 1.34 2.13
C PHE A 77 -19.81 2.09 3.39
N PRO A 78 -20.78 1.52 4.15
CA PRO A 78 -21.48 2.23 5.22
C PRO A 78 -20.63 2.84 6.34
N ARG A 79 -19.45 2.25 6.62
CA ARG A 79 -18.54 2.73 7.68
C ARG A 79 -17.51 3.75 7.19
N ARG A 80 -17.44 4.00 5.87
CA ARG A 80 -16.35 4.76 5.23
C ARG A 80 -14.96 4.25 5.65
N GLU A 81 -14.88 2.94 5.82
CA GLU A 81 -13.65 2.19 6.07
C GLU A 81 -13.27 1.44 4.79
N PHE A 82 -12.01 1.03 4.71
CA PHE A 82 -11.59 0.19 3.58
C PHE A 82 -12.39 -1.12 3.57
N PRO A 83 -12.98 -1.52 2.42
CA PRO A 83 -13.87 -2.69 2.39
C PRO A 83 -13.12 -3.97 2.74
N SER A 84 -13.81 -4.88 3.43
CA SER A 84 -13.29 -6.20 3.72
C SER A 84 -13.19 -7.06 2.46
N PRO A 85 -12.40 -8.16 2.49
CA PRO A 85 -12.37 -9.13 1.40
C PRO A 85 -13.76 -9.65 1.03
N GLN A 86 -14.64 -9.88 2.01
CA GLN A 86 -16.01 -10.34 1.78
C GLN A 86 -16.84 -9.29 1.04
N GLN A 87 -16.67 -8.02 1.37
CA GLN A 87 -17.39 -6.91 0.73
C GLN A 87 -16.95 -6.75 -0.72
N ILE A 88 -15.64 -6.79 -0.99
CA ILE A 88 -15.11 -6.76 -2.35
C ILE A 88 -15.59 -7.97 -3.16
N ALA A 89 -15.49 -9.18 -2.61
CA ALA A 89 -15.90 -10.41 -3.28
C ALA A 89 -17.38 -10.42 -3.68
N LYS A 90 -18.24 -9.75 -2.89
CA LYS A 90 -19.69 -9.63 -3.16
C LYS A 90 -20.04 -8.44 -4.06
N SER A 91 -19.10 -7.52 -4.30
CA SER A 91 -19.37 -6.33 -5.11
C SER A 91 -19.51 -6.70 -6.59
N PRO A 92 -20.58 -6.29 -7.28
CA PRO A 92 -20.69 -6.45 -8.73
C PRO A 92 -19.50 -5.82 -9.47
N LEU A 93 -18.99 -6.51 -10.49
CA LEU A 93 -17.84 -6.01 -11.27
C LEU A 93 -18.13 -4.65 -11.91
N THR A 94 -19.38 -4.43 -12.31
CA THR A 94 -19.86 -3.17 -12.89
C THR A 94 -19.79 -2.01 -11.91
N GLU A 95 -20.07 -2.23 -10.62
CA GLU A 95 -19.95 -1.20 -9.59
C GLU A 95 -18.49 -0.82 -9.35
N LEU A 96 -17.59 -1.81 -9.22
CA LEU A 96 -16.15 -1.55 -9.10
C LEU A 96 -15.61 -0.81 -10.33
N LYS A 97 -16.07 -1.16 -11.54
CA LYS A 97 -15.72 -0.43 -12.76
C LYS A 97 -16.23 1.02 -12.73
N ALA A 98 -17.46 1.26 -12.25
CA ALA A 98 -18.03 2.59 -12.14
C ALA A 98 -17.26 3.49 -11.16
N MET A 99 -16.57 2.91 -10.18
CA MET A 99 -15.63 3.62 -9.28
C MET A 99 -14.32 4.05 -9.98
N GLY A 100 -14.12 3.71 -11.25
CA GLY A 100 -12.98 4.13 -12.06
C GLY A 100 -11.85 3.10 -12.17
N PHE A 101 -12.04 1.87 -11.69
CA PHE A 101 -11.12 0.78 -11.97
C PHE A 101 -11.26 0.31 -13.43
N SER A 102 -10.14 0.00 -14.09
CA SER A 102 -10.17 -0.78 -15.34
C SER A 102 -10.66 -2.19 -15.06
N MET A 103 -11.17 -2.89 -16.08
CA MET A 103 -11.60 -4.28 -15.92
C MET A 103 -10.48 -5.21 -15.43
N SER A 104 -9.25 -5.01 -15.89
CA SER A 104 -8.08 -5.77 -15.42
C SER A 104 -7.84 -5.59 -13.92
N LYS A 105 -7.94 -4.35 -13.41
CA LYS A 105 -7.82 -4.06 -11.97
C LYS A 105 -8.97 -4.64 -11.17
N VAL A 106 -10.21 -4.56 -11.69
CA VAL A 106 -11.39 -5.17 -11.07
C VAL A 106 -11.17 -6.67 -10.88
N LEU A 107 -10.74 -7.39 -11.92
CA LEU A 107 -10.47 -8.83 -11.84
C LEU A 107 -9.33 -9.15 -10.88
N ALA A 108 -8.25 -8.36 -10.89
CA ALA A 108 -7.13 -8.54 -9.96
C ALA A 108 -7.57 -8.36 -8.50
N ILE A 109 -8.34 -7.30 -8.20
CA ILE A 109 -8.85 -7.03 -6.85
C ILE A 109 -9.81 -8.13 -6.38
N GLN A 110 -10.68 -8.64 -7.27
CA GLN A 110 -11.53 -9.80 -6.99
C GLN A 110 -10.71 -11.06 -6.69
N GLY A 111 -9.64 -11.31 -7.45
CA GLY A 111 -8.70 -12.41 -7.20
C GLY A 111 -8.01 -12.30 -5.84
N ILE A 112 -7.57 -11.10 -5.46
CA ILE A 112 -6.98 -10.83 -4.14
C ILE A 112 -8.01 -11.03 -3.02
N ALA A 113 -9.26 -10.61 -3.21
CA ALA A 113 -10.33 -10.85 -2.25
C ALA A 113 -10.57 -12.35 -2.06
N ALA A 114 -10.66 -13.13 -3.15
CA ALA A 114 -10.79 -14.58 -3.08
C ALA A 114 -9.59 -15.24 -2.36
N ALA A 115 -8.36 -14.78 -2.63
CA ALA A 115 -7.16 -15.29 -1.96
C ALA A 115 -7.14 -14.97 -0.46
N ALA A 116 -7.58 -13.76 -0.06
CA ALA A 116 -7.74 -13.40 1.35
C ALA A 116 -8.77 -14.29 2.05
N LEU A 117 -9.93 -14.53 1.41
CA LEU A 117 -10.98 -15.40 1.96
C LEU A 117 -10.51 -16.85 2.11
N ALA A 118 -9.69 -17.32 1.17
CA ALA A 118 -9.05 -18.63 1.22
C ALA A 118 -7.84 -18.69 2.18
N ARG A 119 -7.55 -17.61 2.94
CA ARG A 119 -6.40 -17.49 3.85
C ARG A 119 -5.04 -17.77 3.18
N LYS A 120 -4.93 -17.43 1.89
CA LYS A 120 -3.69 -17.57 1.11
C LYS A 120 -2.80 -16.33 1.17
N ILE A 121 -3.34 -15.20 1.61
CA ILE A 121 -2.56 -13.97 1.80
C ILE A 121 -1.93 -14.01 3.20
N PRO A 122 -0.59 -13.92 3.32
CA PRO A 122 0.08 -13.90 4.60
C PRO A 122 -0.32 -12.68 5.44
N ASN A 123 -0.26 -12.84 6.76
CA ASN A 123 -0.37 -11.72 7.67
C ASN A 123 0.98 -10.97 7.76
N ARG A 124 0.99 -9.82 8.45
CA ARG A 124 2.20 -8.98 8.57
C ARG A 124 3.38 -9.72 9.19
N GLU A 125 3.16 -10.53 10.22
CA GLU A 125 4.24 -11.27 10.89
C GLU A 125 4.86 -12.33 9.96
N GLN A 126 4.04 -12.95 9.12
CA GLN A 126 4.51 -13.88 8.09
C GLN A 126 5.30 -13.13 7.01
N CYS A 127 4.80 -12.00 6.51
CA CYS A 127 5.53 -11.17 5.53
C CYS A 127 6.88 -10.70 6.06
N GLU A 128 7.00 -10.38 7.36
CA GLU A 128 8.27 -9.95 7.98
C GLU A 128 9.33 -11.07 8.02
N LYS A 129 8.94 -12.32 7.78
CA LYS A 129 9.83 -13.49 7.73
C LYS A 129 10.13 -13.98 6.31
N MET A 130 9.51 -13.37 5.30
CA MET A 130 9.69 -13.70 3.89
C MET A 130 10.83 -12.85 3.30
N SER A 131 11.58 -13.39 2.34
CA SER A 131 12.44 -12.55 1.50
C SER A 131 11.61 -11.80 0.45
N ASP A 132 12.25 -10.91 -0.31
CA ASP A 132 11.55 -10.20 -1.39
C ASP A 132 11.17 -11.14 -2.55
N GLU A 133 11.83 -12.30 -2.68
CA GLU A 133 11.58 -13.32 -3.70
C GLU A 133 10.46 -14.31 -3.36
N ASP A 134 10.10 -14.45 -2.08
CA ASP A 134 9.06 -15.36 -1.57
C ASP A 134 7.63 -14.78 -1.72
#